data_AF-A0A949CPG8-F1
#
_entry.id   AF-A0A949CPG8-F1
#
_cell.length_a   1.000
_cell.length_b   1.000
_cell.length_c   1.000
_cell.angle_alpha   90.00
_cell.angle_beta   90.00
_cell.angle_gamma   90.00
#
_symmetry.space_group_name_H-M   'P 1'
#
loop_
_entity.id
_entity.type
_entity.pdbx_description
1 polymer ?
#
loop_
_entity_poly.entity_id
_entity_poly.type
_entity_poly.pdbx_seq_one_letter_code
_entity_poly.pdbx_strand_id
1 'polypeptide(L)' 'MNADTTNNTSKTDWERIDAMGDEDIDTSDIPPLTAEFWANAKLRSPKQITALVQIDPETFAWFQSQGESAALDI' A
#
# COMPACT_ATOMS: atom_id res chain seq x y z
N MET A 1 13.41 -14.89 -12.66
CA MET A 1 13.71 -13.78 -11.73
C MET A 1 14.90 -14.20 -10.90
N ASN A 2 15.94 -13.37 -10.77
CA ASN A 2 17.16 -13.72 -10.03
C ASN A 2 16.94 -13.44 -8.53
N ALA A 3 17.21 -14.44 -7.69
CA ALA A 3 17.02 -14.37 -6.24
C ALA A 3 17.97 -13.37 -5.54
N ASP A 4 19.00 -12.90 -6.24
CA ASP A 4 20.09 -12.11 -5.65
C ASP A 4 19.82 -10.61 -5.55
N THR A 5 18.73 -10.09 -6.12
CA THR A 5 18.41 -8.65 -6.08
C THR A 5 17.66 -8.20 -4.82
N THR A 6 17.29 -9.13 -3.92
CA THR A 6 16.51 -8.82 -2.69
C THR A 6 17.34 -8.83 -1.42
N ASN A 7 18.67 -9.03 -1.49
CA ASN A 7 19.52 -9.07 -0.30
C ASN A 7 20.03 -7.68 0.13
N ASN A 8 19.13 -6.70 0.15
CA ASN A 8 19.44 -5.36 0.67
C ASN A 8 19.15 -5.33 2.17
N THR A 9 20.13 -5.75 2.96
CA THR A 9 20.05 -5.62 4.42
C THR A 9 20.04 -4.13 4.76
N SER A 10 18.94 -3.69 5.36
CA SER A 10 18.79 -2.32 5.82
C SER A 10 19.96 -1.92 6.71
N LYS A 11 20.54 -0.74 6.46
CA LYS A 11 21.57 -0.13 7.32
C LYS A 11 20.99 0.63 8.50
N THR A 12 19.67 0.57 8.68
CA THR A 12 18.98 1.18 9.80
C THR A 12 19.37 0.49 11.10
N ASP A 13 19.70 1.28 12.10
CA ASP A 13 19.82 0.81 13.48
C ASP A 13 18.42 0.54 14.04
N TRP A 14 17.98 -0.72 13.90
CA TRP A 14 16.64 -1.15 14.30
C TRP A 14 16.47 -1.26 15.81
N GLU A 15 17.53 -1.59 16.55
CA GLU A 15 17.48 -1.68 18.01
C GLU A 15 17.17 -0.30 18.62
N ARG A 16 17.75 0.76 18.04
CA ARG A 16 17.44 2.14 18.42
C ARG A 16 15.99 2.54 18.11
N ILE A 17 15.44 2.11 16.96
CA ILE A 17 14.05 2.42 16.58
C ILE A 17 13.06 1.67 17.47
N ASP A 18 13.33 0.40 17.79
CA ASP A 18 12.48 -0.44 18.64
C ASP A 18 12.41 0.07 20.08
N ALA A 19 13.49 0.68 20.58
CA ALA A 19 13.55 1.28 21.91
C ALA A 19 13.01 2.73 21.99
N MET A 20 12.70 3.37 20.86
CA MET A 20 12.26 4.76 20.80
C MET A 20 10.80 4.90 21.26
N GLY A 21 10.53 5.85 22.15
CA GLY A 21 9.16 6.18 22.57
C GLY A 21 8.49 7.16 21.59
N ASP A 22 7.15 7.23 21.63
CA ASP A 22 6.38 8.18 20.82
C ASP A 22 6.79 9.64 21.04
N GLU A 23 7.20 10.01 22.27
CA GLU A 23 7.62 11.37 22.63
C GLU A 23 8.97 11.78 22.01
N ASP A 24 9.81 10.80 21.63
CA ASP A 24 11.09 11.02 20.97
C ASP A 24 10.93 11.25 19.45
N ILE A 25 9.74 11.00 18.91
CA ILE A 25 9.43 11.18 17.48
C ILE A 25 9.19 12.66 17.21
N ASP A 26 10.09 13.27 16.42
CA ASP A 26 9.90 14.64 15.95
C ASP A 26 8.76 14.71 14.93
N THR A 27 7.66 15.34 15.32
CA THR A 27 6.51 15.63 14.43
C THR A 27 6.35 17.13 14.19
N SER A 28 7.39 17.94 14.40
CA SER A 28 7.30 19.40 14.29
C SER A 28 6.99 19.90 12.88
N ASP A 29 7.22 19.07 11.87
CA ASP A 29 6.91 19.30 10.47
C ASP A 29 5.46 18.98 10.08
N ILE A 30 4.75 18.18 10.89
CA ILE A 30 3.39 17.71 10.61
C ILE A 30 2.39 18.48 11.50
N PRO A 31 1.46 19.25 10.92
CA PRO A 31 0.46 19.97 11.71
C PRO A 31 -0.51 18.99 12.42
N PRO A 32 -1.02 19.34 13.62
CA PRO A 32 -1.94 18.49 14.35
C PRO A 32 -3.28 18.33 13.63
N LEU A 33 -3.88 17.15 13.73
CA LEU A 33 -5.18 16.82 13.15
C LEU A 33 -6.33 17.35 14.01
N THR A 34 -6.51 18.68 14.04
CA THR A 34 -7.51 19.37 14.86
C THR A 34 -8.95 19.15 14.37
N ALA A 35 -9.93 19.53 15.20
CA ALA A 35 -11.34 19.52 14.80
C ALA A 35 -11.61 20.39 13.55
N GLU A 36 -10.88 21.50 13.40
CA GLU A 36 -10.98 22.38 12.22
C GLU A 36 -10.44 21.72 10.94
N PHE A 37 -9.37 20.91 11.06
CA PHE A 37 -8.87 20.08 9.96
C PHE A 37 -9.97 19.13 9.47
N TRP A 38 -10.58 18.37 10.40
CA TRP A 38 -11.62 17.39 10.07
C TRP A 38 -12.92 18.05 9.57
N ALA A 39 -13.27 19.24 10.05
CA ALA A 39 -14.43 20.00 9.56
C ALA A 39 -14.35 20.32 8.06
N ASN A 40 -13.14 20.43 7.51
CA ASN A 40 -12.89 20.73 6.10
C ASN A 40 -12.42 19.50 5.30
N ALA A 41 -12.08 18.40 5.97
CA ALA A 41 -11.58 17.20 5.35
C ALA A 41 -12.63 16.58 4.41
N LYS A 42 -12.21 16.18 3.22
CA LYS A 42 -13.08 15.52 2.23
C LYS A 42 -12.59 14.13 1.95
N LEU A 43 -13.38 13.13 2.33
CA LEU A 43 -13.14 11.76 1.92
C LEU A 43 -13.31 11.65 0.40
N ARG A 44 -12.29 11.13 -0.29
CA ARG A 44 -12.33 10.85 -1.73
C ARG A 44 -12.24 9.34 -1.90
N SER A 45 -13.39 8.69 -2.06
CA SER A 45 -13.40 7.30 -2.49
C SER A 45 -13.06 7.23 -3.98
N PRO A 46 -12.32 6.20 -4.43
CA PRO A 46 -12.17 5.96 -5.86
C PRO A 46 -13.56 5.78 -6.46
N LYS A 47 -13.81 6.43 -7.60
CA LYS A 47 -15.03 6.15 -8.35
C LYS A 47 -14.84 4.79 -9.02
N GLN A 48 -15.78 3.88 -8.80
CA GLN A 48 -15.83 2.66 -9.57
C GLN A 48 -16.04 3.04 -11.05
N ILE A 49 -15.10 2.63 -11.89
CA ILE A 49 -15.19 2.80 -13.33
C ILE A 49 -15.27 1.41 -13.97
N THR A 50 -16.16 1.26 -14.92
CA THR A 50 -16.22 0.08 -15.79
C THR A 50 -15.64 0.48 -17.13
N ALA A 51 -14.57 -0.20 -17.55
CA ALA A 51 -13.94 0.00 -18.85
C ALA A 51 -14.02 -1.28 -19.66
N LEU A 52 -14.35 -1.16 -20.94
CA LEU A 52 -14.25 -2.26 -21.89
C LEU A 52 -12.81 -2.32 -22.41
N VAL A 53 -12.09 -3.41 -22.13
CA VAL A 53 -10.73 -3.64 -22.61
C VAL A 53 -10.77 -4.79 -23.60
N GLN A 54 -10.17 -4.59 -24.78
CA GLN A 54 -9.95 -5.69 -25.72
C GLN A 54 -8.71 -6.47 -25.28
N ILE A 55 -8.86 -7.78 -25.11
CA ILE A 55 -7.81 -8.69 -24.67
C ILE A 55 -7.71 -9.78 -25.73
N ASP A 56 -6.50 -10.19 -26.08
CA ASP A 56 -6.30 -11.34 -26.97
C ASP A 56 -6.74 -12.65 -26.28
N PRO A 57 -7.08 -13.70 -27.04
CA PRO A 57 -7.61 -14.94 -26.46
C PRO A 57 -6.66 -15.65 -25.50
N GLU A 58 -5.35 -15.57 -25.72
CA GLU A 58 -4.34 -16.26 -24.90
C GLU A 58 -4.18 -15.58 -23.54
N THR A 59 -4.07 -14.25 -23.53
CA THR A 59 -4.04 -13.45 -22.30
C THR A 59 -5.32 -13.63 -21.48
N PHE A 60 -6.48 -13.73 -22.13
CA PHE A 60 -7.75 -13.98 -21.43
C PHE A 60 -7.80 -15.39 -20.80
N ALA A 61 -7.34 -16.41 -21.52
CA ALA A 61 -7.26 -17.77 -21.00
C ALA A 61 -6.30 -17.88 -19.81
N TRP A 62 -5.13 -17.23 -19.90
CA TRP A 62 -4.20 -17.11 -18.79
C TRP A 62 -4.86 -16.45 -17.58
N PHE A 63 -5.55 -15.32 -17.76
CA PHE A 63 -6.18 -14.59 -16.65
C PHE A 63 -7.25 -15.43 -15.93
N GLN A 64 -8.06 -16.20 -16.67
CA GLN A 64 -9.03 -17.12 -16.06
C GLN A 64 -8.36 -18.19 -15.18
N SER A 65 -7.22 -18.75 -15.63
CA SER A 65 -6.48 -19.75 -14.85
C SER A 65 -5.92 -19.22 -13.52
N GLN A 66 -5.76 -17.90 -13.39
CA GLN A 66 -5.29 -17.27 -12.15
C GLN A 66 -6.44 -17.07 -11.12
N GLY A 67 -7.70 -17.07 -11.57
CA GLY A 67 -8.85 -16.76 -10.73
C GLY A 67 -9.26 -17.86 -9.75
N GLU A 68 -8.81 -19.09 -9.96
CA GLU A 68 -9.16 -20.24 -9.10
C GLU A 68 -8.50 -20.17 -7.70
N SER A 69 -7.45 -19.36 -7.53
CA SER A 69 -6.77 -19.13 -6.24
C SER A 69 -7.15 -17.82 -5.54
N ALA A 70 -8.01 -16.99 -6.14
CA ALA A 70 -8.32 -15.65 -5.62
C ALA A 70 -9.54 -15.59 -4.67
N ALA A 71 -10.18 -16.74 -4.38
CA ALA A 71 -11.47 -16.78 -3.68
C ALA A 71 -11.39 -16.97 -2.14
N LEU A 72 -10.19 -16.93 -1.53
CA LEU A 72 -10.02 -17.15 -0.08
C LEU A 72 -8.99 -16.19 0.52
N ASP A 73 -9.34 -14.90 0.55
CA ASP A 73 -8.91 -13.97 1.62
C ASP A 73 -9.70 -12.66 1.49
N ILE A 74 -10.97 -12.67 1.90
CA ILE A 74 -11.72 -11.47 2.29
C ILE A 74 -12.46 -11.78 3.60
#